data_AF-A0A1A7YGU3-F1
#
_entry.id   AF-A0A1A7YGU3-F1
#
_cell.length_a   1.000
_cell.length_b   1.000
_cell.length_c   1.000
_cell.angle_alpha   90.00
_cell.angle_beta   90.00
_cell.angle_gamma   90.00
#
_symmetry.space_group_name_H-M   'P 1'
#
loop_
_entity.id
_entity.type
_entity.pdbx_description
1 polymer ?
#
loop_
_entity_poly.entity_id
_entity_poly.type
_entity_poly.pdbx_seq_one_letter_code
_entity_poly.pdbx_strand_id
1 'polypeptide(L)'
;EQDDSFKPFEDSELMSIDDSFPVDASLEDNLGCQNDEANKFIIYHDELMQLFNTCVCGERAEATVTKKSGAFIEIQQNCDLCEERINKVTDVQLVQSSEVPNSNWCELEGLKRSIKLFSDNEMSVDVLVTDRNRPVAKWVREQLQPQGTKHFYDVWHCGKGLAKKLDTVSRERDCEDLALWKQSIVNHLYWTAASTPNGDPDLMEAKWKSL
;
A
#
# COMPACT_ATOMS: atom_id res chain seq x y z
N GLU A 1 46.53 -3.50 18.84
CA GLU A 1 46.55 -3.63 17.36
C GLU A 1 45.11 -3.78 16.93
N GLN A 2 44.62 -2.78 16.20
CA GLN A 2 43.25 -2.66 15.68
C GLN A 2 43.30 -3.18 14.24
N ASP A 3 42.46 -4.14 13.90
CA ASP A 3 42.21 -4.51 12.50
C ASP A 3 40.72 -4.35 12.21
N ASP A 4 40.40 -3.15 11.74
CA ASP A 4 39.13 -2.78 11.12
C ASP A 4 39.20 -3.15 9.63
N SER A 5 38.43 -4.15 9.22
CA SER A 5 38.08 -4.31 7.80
C SER A 5 36.64 -4.80 7.64
N PHE A 6 35.69 -3.97 8.07
CA PHE A 6 34.34 -4.02 7.53
C PHE A 6 34.35 -3.32 6.17
N LYS A 7 34.23 -4.08 5.08
CA LYS A 7 33.99 -3.53 3.74
C LYS A 7 32.49 -3.42 3.49
N PRO A 8 31.95 -2.24 3.14
CA PRO A 8 30.57 -2.12 2.69
C PRO A 8 30.36 -2.91 1.40
N PHE A 9 29.21 -3.57 1.28
CA PHE A 9 28.76 -4.16 0.03
C PHE A 9 28.66 -3.06 -1.04
N GLU A 10 29.41 -3.20 -2.14
CA GLU A 10 29.26 -2.33 -3.31
C GLU A 10 27.93 -2.66 -4.01
N ASP A 11 27.10 -1.64 -4.22
CA ASP A 11 25.78 -1.65 -4.86
C ASP A 11 25.81 -1.96 -6.38
N SER A 12 26.88 -2.59 -6.89
CA SER A 12 27.15 -2.69 -8.34
C SER A 12 26.68 -3.99 -9.01
N GLU A 13 26.16 -4.99 -8.27
CA GLU A 13 25.65 -6.25 -8.84
C GLU A 13 24.15 -6.50 -8.58
N LEU A 14 23.32 -5.47 -8.75
CA LEU A 14 21.88 -5.67 -8.89
C LEU A 14 21.56 -6.06 -10.33
N MET A 15 21.46 -7.37 -10.57
CA MET A 15 21.00 -7.93 -11.84
C MET A 15 19.71 -7.24 -12.29
N SER A 16 19.74 -6.69 -13.50
CA SER A 16 18.58 -6.17 -14.20
C SER A 16 17.55 -7.28 -14.36
N ILE A 17 16.43 -7.19 -13.65
CA ILE A 17 15.26 -8.02 -13.94
C ILE A 17 14.68 -7.48 -15.24
N ASP A 18 14.85 -8.26 -16.30
CA ASP A 18 14.26 -8.08 -17.62
C ASP A 18 12.73 -8.21 -17.50
N ASP A 19 12.00 -7.15 -17.86
CA ASP A 19 10.53 -7.07 -17.87
C ASP A 19 9.91 -7.68 -19.15
N SER A 20 10.58 -8.60 -19.83
CA SER A 20 10.02 -9.30 -20.98
C SER A 20 9.16 -10.50 -20.54
N PHE A 21 7.86 -10.25 -20.40
CA PHE A 21 6.82 -11.24 -20.17
C PHE A 21 6.60 -12.16 -21.39
N PRO A 22 6.46 -13.47 -21.20
CA PRO A 22 5.61 -14.29 -22.06
C PRO A 22 4.14 -14.04 -21.65
N VAL A 23 3.34 -13.61 -22.62
CA VAL A 23 1.89 -13.46 -22.48
C VAL A 23 1.30 -14.88 -22.46
N ASP A 24 0.98 -15.39 -21.27
CA ASP A 24 0.07 -16.53 -21.16
C ASP A 24 -1.33 -16.01 -20.87
N ALA A 25 -2.13 -16.01 -21.93
CA ALA A 25 -3.55 -15.72 -21.91
C ALA A 25 -4.29 -16.98 -21.44
N SER A 26 -4.70 -17.02 -20.18
CA SER A 26 -5.88 -17.78 -19.71
C SER A 26 -6.13 -17.59 -18.22
N LEU A 27 -6.66 -16.44 -17.83
CA LEU A 27 -7.53 -16.36 -16.67
C LEU A 27 -8.85 -15.78 -17.15
N GLU A 28 -9.73 -16.69 -17.57
CA GLU A 28 -11.11 -16.39 -17.90
C GLU A 28 -11.79 -15.76 -16.67
N ASP A 29 -12.43 -14.61 -16.91
CA ASP A 29 -13.37 -13.97 -16.00
C ASP A 29 -14.48 -14.96 -15.62
N ASN A 30 -14.46 -15.43 -14.38
CA ASN A 30 -15.63 -16.02 -13.73
C ASN A 30 -15.95 -15.23 -12.46
N LEU A 31 -16.49 -14.02 -12.66
CA LEU A 31 -17.35 -13.39 -11.65
C LEU A 31 -18.66 -14.20 -11.57
N GLY A 32 -18.70 -15.15 -10.64
CA GLY A 32 -19.89 -15.92 -10.34
C GLY A 32 -19.90 -16.36 -8.90
N CYS A 33 -20.02 -15.43 -7.94
CA CYS A 33 -20.43 -15.82 -6.59
C CYS A 33 -21.96 -16.02 -6.58
N GLN A 34 -22.41 -17.24 -6.92
CA GLN A 34 -23.76 -17.66 -6.58
C GLN A 34 -23.75 -18.19 -5.14
N ASN A 35 -23.92 -17.27 -4.18
CA ASN A 35 -24.29 -17.63 -2.81
C ASN A 35 -25.82 -17.55 -2.68
N ASP A 36 -26.52 -18.61 -3.09
CA ASP A 36 -27.99 -18.68 -3.05
C ASP A 36 -28.59 -19.12 -1.68
N GLU A 37 -27.77 -19.24 -0.63
CA GLU A 37 -28.23 -19.58 0.75
C GLU A 37 -28.36 -18.37 1.70
N ALA A 38 -28.34 -17.14 1.18
CA ALA A 38 -28.51 -15.97 2.04
C ALA A 38 -29.98 -15.76 2.46
N ASN A 39 -30.23 -15.69 3.77
CA ASN A 39 -31.52 -15.27 4.31
C ASN A 39 -31.84 -13.84 3.86
N LYS A 40 -33.01 -13.64 3.25
CA LYS A 40 -33.50 -12.32 2.82
C LYS A 40 -34.45 -11.78 3.88
N PHE A 41 -34.16 -10.58 4.38
CA PHE A 41 -34.97 -9.90 5.38
C PHE A 41 -35.57 -8.62 4.80
N ILE A 42 -36.82 -8.33 5.15
CA ILE A 42 -37.42 -7.01 4.96
C ILE A 42 -37.32 -6.29 6.29
N ILE A 43 -36.68 -5.13 6.29
CA ILE A 43 -36.41 -4.33 7.47
C ILE A 43 -36.92 -2.91 7.25
N TYR A 44 -37.41 -2.29 8.32
CA TYR A 44 -37.75 -0.89 8.32
C TYR A 44 -36.47 -0.05 8.25
N HIS A 45 -36.60 1.16 7.71
CA HIS A 45 -35.45 2.03 7.48
C HIS A 45 -34.74 2.40 8.78
N ASP A 46 -35.48 2.78 9.82
CA ASP A 46 -34.90 3.24 11.08
C ASP A 46 -34.13 2.12 11.80
N GLU A 47 -34.63 0.89 11.71
CA GLU A 47 -34.03 -0.32 12.27
C GLU A 47 -32.79 -0.75 11.49
N LEU A 48 -32.78 -0.57 10.16
CA LEU A 48 -31.57 -0.74 9.36
C LEU A 48 -30.51 0.29 9.76
N MET A 49 -30.88 1.56 9.92
CA MET A 49 -29.94 2.62 10.30
C MET A 49 -29.38 2.41 11.72
N GLN A 50 -30.16 1.81 12.64
CA GLN A 50 -29.68 1.45 13.98
C GLN A 50 -28.49 0.48 13.96
N LEU A 51 -28.37 -0.39 12.96
CA LEU A 51 -27.21 -1.28 12.82
C LEU A 51 -25.90 -0.50 12.65
N PHE A 52 -25.98 0.75 12.19
CA PHE A 52 -24.85 1.63 11.94
C PHE A 52 -24.73 2.76 12.98
N ASN A 53 -25.47 2.70 14.10
CA ASN A 53 -25.34 3.69 15.19
C ASN A 53 -24.19 3.38 16.14
N THR A 54 -23.56 2.22 16.01
CA THR A 54 -22.35 1.85 16.74
C THR A 54 -21.21 1.72 15.74
N CYS A 55 -20.17 2.51 15.95
CA CYS A 55 -18.94 2.42 15.18
C CYS A 55 -18.19 1.13 15.54
N VAL A 56 -17.30 0.68 14.66
CA VAL A 56 -16.37 -0.42 14.94
C VAL A 56 -15.50 -0.15 16.17
N CYS A 57 -15.25 1.11 16.52
CA CYS A 57 -14.53 1.47 17.74
C CYS A 57 -15.34 1.28 19.04
N GLY A 58 -16.62 0.89 18.93
CA GLY A 58 -17.52 0.68 20.06
C GLY A 58 -18.31 1.92 20.50
N GLU A 59 -18.02 3.08 19.90
CA GLU A 59 -18.64 4.36 20.24
C GLU A 59 -19.80 4.71 19.31
N ARG A 60 -20.56 5.74 19.68
CA ARG A 60 -21.73 6.18 18.89
C ARG A 60 -21.28 6.76 17.54
N ALA A 61 -22.01 6.41 16.49
CA ALA A 61 -21.84 6.94 15.16
C ALA A 61 -23.17 7.45 14.59
N GLU A 62 -23.09 8.38 13.64
CA GLU A 62 -24.20 8.86 12.84
C GLU A 62 -24.11 8.26 11.44
N ALA A 63 -25.16 7.54 11.02
CA ALA A 63 -25.21 6.97 9.68
C ALA A 63 -26.20 7.73 8.81
N THR A 64 -25.83 7.96 7.55
CA THR A 64 -26.67 8.64 6.56
C THR A 64 -26.66 7.90 5.24
N VAL A 65 -27.82 7.81 4.58
CA VAL A 65 -27.89 7.27 3.22
C VAL A 65 -27.45 8.37 2.25
N THR A 66 -26.31 8.18 1.59
CA THR A 66 -25.73 9.15 0.65
C THR A 66 -26.26 8.98 -0.77
N LYS A 67 -26.58 7.74 -1.16
CA LYS A 67 -27.06 7.41 -2.50
C LYS A 67 -28.03 6.24 -2.47
N LYS A 68 -29.00 6.28 -3.38
CA LYS A 68 -29.92 5.16 -3.66
C LYS A 68 -29.91 4.86 -5.16
N SER A 69 -29.60 3.62 -5.53
CA SER A 69 -29.63 3.13 -6.91
C SER A 69 -30.46 1.86 -6.98
N GLY A 70 -31.73 2.00 -7.37
CA GLY A 70 -32.69 0.89 -7.36
C GLY A 70 -32.91 0.35 -5.95
N ALA A 71 -32.60 -0.94 -5.75
CA ALA A 71 -32.69 -1.63 -4.46
C ALA A 71 -31.42 -1.47 -3.59
N PHE A 72 -30.35 -0.88 -4.13
CA PHE A 72 -29.11 -0.65 -3.40
C PHE A 72 -29.10 0.73 -2.77
N ILE A 73 -28.56 0.80 -1.55
CA ILE A 73 -28.28 2.05 -0.83
C ILE A 73 -26.81 2.10 -0.46
N GLU A 74 -26.25 3.30 -0.50
CA GLU A 74 -24.93 3.62 0.02
C GLU A 74 -25.12 4.32 1.36
N ILE A 75 -24.53 3.77 2.42
CA ILE A 75 -24.61 4.33 3.78
C ILE A 75 -23.22 4.81 4.16
N GLN A 76 -23.11 6.08 4.53
CA GLN A 76 -21.93 6.67 5.14
C GLN A 76 -22.11 6.74 6.65
N GLN A 77 -21.14 6.23 7.40
CA GLN A 77 -21.11 6.27 8.85
C GLN A 77 -20.04 7.28 9.31
N ASN A 78 -20.46 8.33 9.99
CA ASN A 78 -19.59 9.35 10.58
C ASN A 78 -19.46 9.10 12.09
N CYS A 79 -18.26 9.20 12.63
CA CYS A 79 -18.02 9.06 14.07
C CYS A 79 -17.08 10.19 14.53
N ASP A 80 -17.40 10.85 15.64
CA ASP A 80 -16.59 12.00 16.09
C ASP A 80 -15.21 11.58 16.65
N LEU A 81 -15.10 10.32 17.11
CA LEU A 81 -13.85 9.74 17.62
C LEU A 81 -13.04 9.07 16.51
N CYS A 82 -13.74 8.58 15.50
CA CYS A 82 -13.14 8.24 14.23
C CYS A 82 -13.41 9.41 13.29
N GLU A 83 -12.71 10.54 13.47
CA GLU A 83 -12.32 11.42 12.36
C GLU A 83 -11.43 10.63 11.38
N GLU A 84 -12.00 9.54 10.89
CA GLU A 84 -11.95 9.00 9.59
C GLU A 84 -10.56 9.04 8.94
N ARG A 85 -9.81 7.96 9.19
CA ARG A 85 -8.89 7.38 8.19
C ARG A 85 -9.70 6.92 6.97
N ILE A 86 -10.31 7.85 6.24
CA ILE A 86 -10.92 7.54 4.95
C ILE A 86 -9.84 7.68 3.91
N ASN A 87 -9.75 6.71 3.02
CA ASN A 87 -9.01 6.86 1.79
C ASN A 87 -9.77 7.84 0.89
N LYS A 88 -9.46 9.14 0.98
CA LYS A 88 -9.96 10.16 0.04
C LYS A 88 -8.99 10.27 -1.13
N VAL A 89 -9.52 10.21 -2.34
CA VAL A 89 -8.77 10.61 -3.53
C VAL A 89 -8.79 12.14 -3.60
N THR A 90 -7.66 12.77 -3.31
CA THR A 90 -7.52 14.23 -3.30
C THR A 90 -7.15 14.80 -4.65
N ASP A 91 -6.46 14.02 -5.49
CA ASP A 91 -5.98 14.44 -6.79
C ASP A 91 -5.79 13.24 -7.73
N VAL A 92 -6.02 13.44 -9.03
CA VAL A 92 -5.78 12.45 -10.09
C VAL A 92 -5.11 13.17 -11.26
N GLN A 93 -3.90 12.74 -11.61
CA GLN A 93 -3.13 13.32 -12.70
C GLN A 93 -3.08 12.38 -13.90
N LEU A 94 -3.50 12.88 -15.06
CA LEU A 94 -3.29 12.22 -16.35
C LEU A 94 -2.00 12.75 -16.98
N VAL A 95 -1.04 11.86 -17.22
CA VAL A 95 0.23 12.20 -17.87
C VAL A 95 0.40 11.32 -19.09
N GLN A 96 0.52 11.93 -20.28
CA GLN A 96 0.80 11.21 -21.50
C GLN A 96 2.31 10.93 -21.61
N SER A 97 2.69 9.72 -22.03
CA SER A 97 4.10 9.32 -22.17
C SER A 97 4.88 10.15 -23.18
N SER A 98 4.22 10.87 -24.09
CA SER A 98 4.85 11.83 -25.00
C SER A 98 5.26 13.15 -24.35
N GLU A 99 4.70 13.47 -23.17
CA GLU A 99 5.07 14.67 -22.40
C GLU A 99 6.38 14.48 -21.63
N VAL A 100 6.82 13.23 -21.47
CA VAL A 100 7.97 12.83 -20.67
C VAL A 100 8.95 11.98 -21.50
N PRO A 101 10.19 11.77 -21.06
CA PRO A 101 11.17 11.01 -21.85
C PRO A 101 10.76 9.56 -22.17
N ASN A 102 10.06 8.89 -21.26
CA ASN A 102 9.47 7.55 -21.44
C ASN A 102 8.41 7.28 -20.36
N SER A 103 7.67 6.17 -20.49
CA SER A 103 6.57 5.80 -19.59
C SER A 103 6.96 5.72 -18.12
N ASN A 104 8.21 5.37 -17.78
CA ASN A 104 8.64 5.26 -16.39
C ASN A 104 8.72 6.63 -15.69
N TRP A 105 8.73 7.72 -16.46
CA TRP A 105 8.70 9.09 -15.93
C TRP A 105 7.28 9.62 -15.71
N CYS A 106 6.24 8.97 -16.23
CA CYS A 106 4.86 9.41 -16.06
C CYS A 106 4.48 9.49 -14.57
N GLU A 107 4.90 8.50 -13.78
CA GLU A 107 4.64 8.49 -12.33
C GLU A 107 5.28 9.68 -11.61
N LEU A 108 6.55 9.96 -11.93
CA LEU A 108 7.26 11.10 -11.34
C LEU A 108 6.63 12.43 -11.74
N GLU A 109 6.25 12.58 -13.01
CA GLU A 109 5.59 13.78 -13.50
C GLU A 109 4.21 13.97 -12.87
N GLY A 110 3.43 12.91 -12.72
CA GLY A 110 2.15 12.93 -12.00
C GLY A 110 2.34 13.40 -10.56
N LEU A 111 3.31 12.81 -9.84
CA LEU A 111 3.64 13.22 -8.47
C LEU A 111 4.02 14.71 -8.39
N LYS A 112 4.85 15.21 -9.31
CA LYS A 112 5.24 16.63 -9.34
C LYS A 112 4.03 17.55 -9.51
N ARG A 113 3.09 17.19 -10.39
CA ARG A 113 1.85 17.95 -10.61
C ARG A 113 0.99 17.98 -9.36
N SER A 114 0.80 16.83 -8.70
CA SER A 114 0.05 16.75 -7.45
C SER A 114 0.70 17.56 -6.32
N ILE A 115 2.01 17.44 -6.13
CA ILE A 115 2.73 18.23 -5.12
C ILE A 115 2.61 19.72 -5.40
N LYS A 116 2.76 20.13 -6.67
CA LYS A 116 2.56 21.53 -7.07
C LYS A 116 1.15 22.02 -6.73
N LEU A 117 0.12 21.23 -7.06
CA LEU A 117 -1.27 21.55 -6.72
C LEU A 117 -1.44 21.77 -5.21
N PHE A 118 -0.88 20.89 -4.38
CA PHE A 118 -0.96 21.04 -2.93
C PHE A 118 -0.24 22.30 -2.45
N SER A 119 0.98 22.57 -2.93
CA SER A 119 1.72 23.79 -2.59
C SER A 119 0.99 25.06 -3.01
N ASP A 120 0.40 25.08 -4.21
CA ASP A 120 -0.36 26.23 -4.73
C ASP A 120 -1.65 26.49 -3.90
N ASN A 121 -2.12 25.50 -3.12
CA ASN A 121 -3.25 25.60 -2.21
C ASN A 121 -2.84 25.64 -0.72
N GLU A 122 -1.58 25.98 -0.42
CA GLU A 122 -1.04 26.09 0.95
C GLU A 122 -1.14 24.78 1.77
N MET A 123 -1.14 23.62 1.09
CA MET A 123 -1.15 22.30 1.70
C MET A 123 0.25 21.68 1.68
N SER A 124 0.70 21.17 2.83
CA SER A 124 1.94 20.42 2.96
C SER A 124 1.70 18.91 3.07
N VAL A 125 2.63 18.12 2.55
CA VAL A 125 2.59 16.65 2.63
C VAL A 125 3.54 16.19 3.75
N ASP A 126 2.99 15.74 4.88
CA ASP A 126 3.78 15.26 6.02
C ASP A 126 4.38 13.86 5.75
N VAL A 127 3.58 12.97 5.19
CA VAL A 127 3.96 11.58 4.89
C VAL A 127 3.59 11.24 3.45
N LEU A 128 4.56 10.70 2.71
CA LEU A 128 4.38 10.18 1.36
C LEU A 128 4.74 8.70 1.34
N VAL A 129 3.85 7.86 0.82
CA VAL A 129 4.07 6.43 0.61
C VAL A 129 4.02 6.15 -0.89
N THR A 130 5.07 5.54 -1.45
CA THR A 130 5.14 5.26 -2.89
C THR A 130 5.61 3.84 -3.17
N ASP A 131 5.47 3.42 -4.42
CA ASP A 131 6.17 2.26 -4.96
C ASP A 131 7.69 2.48 -5.02
N ARG A 132 8.40 1.39 -5.33
CA ARG A 132 9.86 1.38 -5.52
C ARG A 132 10.27 1.86 -6.91
N ASN A 133 9.86 3.07 -7.27
CA ASN A 133 10.29 3.75 -8.49
C ASN A 133 11.54 4.61 -8.21
N ARG A 134 12.67 4.31 -8.88
CA ARG A 134 13.97 4.98 -8.65
C ARG A 134 13.93 6.49 -8.93
N PRO A 135 13.44 6.98 -10.09
CA PRO A 135 13.20 8.40 -10.34
C PRO A 135 12.39 9.10 -9.24
N VAL A 136 11.30 8.49 -8.78
CA VAL A 136 10.45 9.03 -7.70
C VAL A 136 11.24 9.14 -6.40
N ALA A 137 11.87 8.05 -5.95
CA ALA A 137 12.64 8.04 -4.70
C ALA A 137 13.77 9.08 -4.71
N LYS A 138 14.47 9.23 -5.85
CA LYS A 138 15.52 10.25 -6.00
C LYS A 138 14.93 11.65 -5.83
N TRP A 139 13.85 11.96 -6.53
CA TRP A 139 13.24 13.28 -6.51
C TRP A 139 12.65 13.63 -5.14
N VAL A 140 11.96 12.68 -4.48
CA VAL A 140 11.42 12.87 -3.12
C VAL A 140 12.52 13.19 -2.12
N ARG A 141 13.64 12.46 -2.16
CA ARG A 141 14.82 12.71 -1.31
C ARG A 141 15.43 14.09 -1.53
N GLU A 142 15.52 14.53 -2.77
CA GLU A 142 16.15 15.80 -3.12
C GLU A 142 15.23 17.01 -2.89
N GLN A 143 13.91 16.86 -3.03
CA GLN A 143 12.97 17.98 -3.08
C GLN A 143 12.00 18.04 -1.89
N LEU A 144 11.49 16.90 -1.40
CA LEU A 144 10.46 16.88 -0.36
C LEU A 144 11.00 16.61 1.04
N GLN A 145 11.97 15.70 1.18
CA GLN A 145 12.60 15.41 2.48
C GLN A 145 13.23 16.65 3.13
N PRO A 146 13.92 17.56 2.40
CA PRO A 146 14.42 18.81 2.99
C PRO A 146 13.32 19.74 3.51
N GLN A 147 12.08 19.58 3.03
CA GLN A 147 10.90 20.34 3.47
C GLN A 147 10.20 19.67 4.66
N GLY A 148 10.69 18.52 5.13
CA GLY A 148 10.15 17.79 6.27
C GLY A 148 9.26 16.60 5.91
N THR A 149 8.99 16.33 4.63
CA THR A 149 8.18 15.18 4.22
C THR A 149 8.90 13.86 4.51
N LYS A 150 8.24 12.98 5.28
CA LYS A 150 8.71 11.61 5.51
C LYS A 150 8.30 10.73 4.34
N HIS A 151 9.23 9.93 3.83
CA HIS A 151 9.00 9.04 2.70
C HIS A 151 9.09 7.58 3.14
N PHE A 152 8.07 6.79 2.80
CA PHE A 152 8.03 5.35 3.01
C PHE A 152 7.70 4.61 1.70
N TYR A 153 7.97 3.31 1.69
CA TYR A 153 7.54 2.43 0.60
C TYR A 153 6.25 1.70 0.96
N ASP A 154 5.43 1.42 -0.06
CA ASP A 154 4.27 0.56 0.11
C ASP A 154 4.71 -0.85 0.57
N VAL A 155 4.27 -1.22 1.77
CA VAL A 155 4.55 -2.51 2.40
C VAL A 155 4.00 -3.67 1.58
N TRP A 156 2.91 -3.48 0.84
CA TRP A 156 2.34 -4.52 -0.01
C TRP A 156 3.29 -4.90 -1.14
N HIS A 157 3.85 -3.90 -1.84
CA HIS A 157 4.86 -4.13 -2.88
C HIS A 157 6.14 -4.77 -2.32
N CYS A 158 6.54 -4.40 -1.09
CA CYS A 158 7.64 -5.05 -0.39
C CYS A 158 7.36 -6.53 -0.10
N GLY A 159 6.20 -6.84 0.49
CA GLY A 159 5.78 -8.21 0.82
C GLY A 159 5.63 -9.09 -0.42
N LYS A 160 5.02 -8.56 -1.49
CA LYS A 160 4.91 -9.26 -2.78
C LYS A 160 6.29 -9.57 -3.38
N GLY A 161 7.22 -8.62 -3.32
CA GLY A 161 8.59 -8.82 -3.80
C GLY A 161 9.36 -9.87 -2.97
N LEU A 162 9.20 -9.83 -1.65
CA LEU A 162 9.80 -10.82 -0.73
C LEU A 162 9.25 -12.22 -0.99
N ALA A 163 7.91 -12.35 -1.10
CA ALA A 163 7.24 -13.61 -1.40
C ALA A 163 7.76 -14.26 -2.69
N LYS A 164 7.94 -13.47 -3.76
CA LYS A 164 8.51 -13.96 -5.02
C LYS A 164 9.95 -14.47 -4.87
N LYS A 165 10.78 -13.75 -4.11
CA LYS A 165 12.17 -14.19 -3.85
C LYS A 165 12.20 -15.49 -3.07
N LEU A 166 11.35 -15.62 -2.05
CA LEU A 166 11.22 -16.85 -1.28
C LEU A 166 10.76 -18.02 -2.17
N ASP A 167 9.81 -17.80 -3.08
CA ASP A 167 9.38 -18.83 -4.05
C ASP A 167 10.50 -19.27 -4.99
N THR A 168 11.39 -18.35 -5.39
CA THR A 168 12.54 -18.70 -6.22
C THR A 168 13.52 -19.56 -5.45
N VAL A 169 13.90 -19.14 -4.24
CA VAL A 169 14.88 -19.86 -3.40
C VAL A 169 14.32 -21.20 -2.94
N SER A 170 13.02 -21.30 -2.65
CA SER A 170 12.43 -22.57 -2.21
C SER A 170 12.42 -23.68 -3.27
N ARG A 171 12.76 -23.36 -4.53
CA ARG A 171 12.91 -24.32 -5.63
C ARG A 171 14.34 -24.82 -5.78
N GLU A 172 15.29 -24.22 -5.07
CA GLU A 172 16.67 -24.69 -5.00
C GLU A 172 16.76 -25.94 -4.12
N ARG A 173 17.78 -26.77 -4.36
CA ARG A 173 17.99 -27.99 -3.56
C ARG A 173 18.25 -27.62 -2.11
N ASP A 174 17.71 -28.43 -1.19
CA ASP A 174 17.87 -28.28 0.25
C ASP A 174 17.24 -26.98 0.83
N CYS A 175 16.31 -26.36 0.09
CA CYS A 175 15.63 -25.12 0.46
C CYS A 175 14.09 -25.23 0.45
N GLU A 176 13.54 -26.44 0.28
CA GLU A 176 12.11 -26.68 0.10
C GLU A 176 11.26 -26.23 1.31
N ASP A 177 11.84 -26.31 2.51
CA ASP A 177 11.19 -25.87 3.76
C ASP A 177 10.86 -24.38 3.74
N LEU A 178 11.57 -23.54 2.98
CA LEU A 178 11.28 -22.11 2.88
C LEU A 178 9.87 -21.83 2.35
N ALA A 179 9.33 -22.73 1.50
CA ALA A 179 7.95 -22.60 1.02
C ALA A 179 6.93 -22.69 2.17
N LEU A 180 7.21 -23.50 3.19
CA LEU A 180 6.36 -23.64 4.39
C LEU A 180 6.42 -22.38 5.26
N TRP A 181 7.59 -21.75 5.36
CA TRP A 181 7.81 -20.55 6.16
C TRP A 181 7.41 -19.25 5.48
N LYS A 182 7.22 -19.26 4.15
CA LYS A 182 6.94 -18.08 3.32
C LYS A 182 5.85 -17.18 3.90
N GLN A 183 4.70 -17.75 4.26
CA GLN A 183 3.58 -16.95 4.77
C GLN A 183 3.92 -16.30 6.11
N SER A 184 4.59 -17.03 7.01
CA SER A 184 5.03 -16.52 8.30
C SER A 184 6.03 -15.37 8.14
N ILE A 185 7.01 -15.51 7.24
CA ILE A 185 8.00 -14.48 6.93
C ILE A 185 7.33 -13.21 6.40
N VAL A 186 6.39 -13.35 5.45
CA VAL A 186 5.65 -12.21 4.89
C VAL A 186 4.76 -11.56 5.94
N ASN A 187 4.07 -12.34 6.76
CA ASN A 187 3.25 -11.81 7.86
C ASN A 187 4.09 -11.04 8.88
N HIS A 188 5.31 -11.51 9.18
CA HIS A 188 6.23 -10.82 10.08
C HIS A 188 6.70 -9.47 9.52
N LEU A 189 6.88 -9.36 8.19
CA LEU A 189 7.16 -8.08 7.54
C LEU A 189 6.00 -7.09 7.76
N TYR A 190 4.75 -7.53 7.53
CA TYR A 190 3.57 -6.69 7.80
C TYR A 190 3.45 -6.32 9.27
N TRP A 191 3.68 -7.27 10.19
CA TRP A 191 3.66 -7.01 11.62
C TRP A 191 4.72 -6.00 12.04
N THR A 192 5.94 -6.10 11.49
CA THR A 192 7.04 -5.15 11.75
C THR A 192 6.65 -3.74 11.37
N ALA A 193 6.09 -3.55 10.16
CA ALA A 193 5.63 -2.25 9.70
C ALA A 193 4.41 -1.73 10.49
N ALA A 194 3.37 -2.55 10.64
CA ALA A 194 2.12 -2.17 11.29
C ALA A 194 2.28 -1.86 12.79
N SER A 195 3.19 -2.57 13.46
CA SER A 195 3.48 -2.34 14.88
C SER A 195 4.44 -1.19 15.13
N THR A 196 4.92 -0.50 14.08
CA THR A 196 5.87 0.63 14.19
C THR A 196 5.28 1.88 13.53
N PRO A 197 4.24 2.52 14.12
CA PRO A 197 3.47 3.58 13.47
C PRO A 197 4.27 4.84 13.14
N ASN A 198 5.37 5.08 13.86
CA ASN A 198 6.28 6.20 13.64
C ASN A 198 7.34 5.92 12.57
N GLY A 199 7.41 4.69 12.06
CA GLY A 199 8.38 4.27 11.05
C GLY A 199 9.83 4.33 11.52
N ASP A 200 10.08 4.14 12.82
CA ASP A 200 11.42 4.15 13.40
C ASP A 200 12.28 3.01 12.80
N PRO A 201 13.39 3.32 12.11
CA PRO A 201 14.15 2.32 11.36
C PRO A 201 14.84 1.30 12.27
N ASP A 202 15.38 1.74 13.41
CA ASP A 202 16.11 0.88 14.35
C ASP A 202 15.16 -0.12 15.02
N LEU A 203 13.97 0.34 15.41
CA LEU A 203 12.93 -0.52 15.97
C LEU A 203 12.37 -1.50 14.92
N MET A 204 12.17 -1.05 13.69
CA MET A 204 11.75 -1.93 12.59
C MET A 204 12.80 -3.02 12.32
N GLU A 205 14.08 -2.66 12.32
CA GLU A 205 15.17 -3.63 12.16
C GLU A 205 15.22 -4.63 13.33
N ALA A 206 15.10 -4.15 14.57
CA ALA A 206 15.09 -5.02 15.76
C ALA A 206 13.93 -6.01 15.74
N LYS A 207 12.72 -5.56 15.36
CA LYS A 207 11.54 -6.41 15.18
C LYS A 207 11.71 -7.41 14.05
N TRP A 208 12.22 -6.98 12.90
CA TRP A 208 12.47 -7.89 11.79
C TRP A 208 13.43 -9.01 12.18
N LYS A 209 14.50 -8.69 12.91
CA LYS A 209 15.49 -9.64 13.42
C LYS A 209 14.99 -10.56 14.55
N SER A 210 13.79 -10.34 15.08
CA SER A 210 13.21 -11.19 16.13
C SER A 210 12.39 -12.37 15.58
N LEU A 211 12.38 -12.57 14.26
CA LEU A 211 11.81 -13.75 13.61
C LEU A 211 12.61 -15.02 13.98
#